data_AF-V8CC69-F1
#
_entry.id   AF-V8CC69-F1
#
_cell.length_a   1.000
_cell.length_b   1.000
_cell.length_c   1.000
_cell.angle_alpha   90.00
_cell.angle_beta   90.00
_cell.angle_gamma   90.00
#
_symmetry.space_group_name_H-M   'P 1'
#
loop_
_entity.id
_entity.type
_entity.pdbx_description
1 polymer ?
#
loop_
_entity_poly.entity_id
_entity_poly.type
_entity_poly.pdbx_seq_one_letter_code
_entity_poly.pdbx_strand_id
1 'polypeptide(L)'
;MTKEQKLEIASEILQTCYWGNVSFSPQDIVDCCENKSDAKLIFSAIFQNSNDMFKHLSLIDTEWVKEMIISQNQRLGYHKRDFLEARLDELIARYGIKNAGKRREIYRVV
;
A
#
# COMPACT_ATOMS: atom_id res chain seq x y z
N MET A 1 -3.15 -12.31 14.27
CA MET A 1 -1.91 -12.66 13.54
C MET A 1 -0.80 -12.85 14.56
N THR A 2 -0.06 -13.95 14.50
CA THR A 2 1.07 -14.22 15.39
C THR A 2 2.31 -13.43 14.97
N LYS A 3 3.33 -13.34 15.84
CA LYS A 3 4.60 -12.67 15.51
C LYS A 3 5.28 -13.31 14.30
N GLU A 4 5.31 -14.64 14.24
CA GLU A 4 5.90 -15.39 13.12
C GLU A 4 5.22 -15.08 11.79
N GLN A 5 3.88 -15.06 11.78
CA GLN A 5 3.10 -14.68 10.60
C GLN A 5 3.40 -13.24 10.16
N LYS A 6 3.54 -12.30 11.10
CA LYS A 6 3.91 -10.92 10.77
C LYS A 6 5.27 -10.87 10.06
N LEU A 7 6.25 -11.60 10.58
CA LEU A 7 7.61 -11.63 10.05
C LEU A 7 7.69 -12.32 8.67
N GLU A 8 6.88 -13.34 8.44
CA GLU A 8 6.76 -13.98 7.13
C GLU A 8 6.24 -13.00 6.08
N ILE A 9 5.12 -12.33 6.36
CA ILE A 9 4.56 -11.31 5.45
C ILE A 9 5.55 -10.16 5.23
N ALA A 10 6.23 -9.72 6.29
CA ALA A 10 7.25 -8.67 6.19
C ALA A 10 8.44 -9.09 5.32
N SER A 11 8.86 -10.35 5.39
CA SER A 11 9.90 -10.91 4.52
C SER A 11 9.46 -10.90 3.06
N GLU A 12 8.22 -11.28 2.77
CA GLU A 12 7.65 -11.22 1.42
C GLU A 12 7.61 -9.77 0.90
N ILE A 13 7.17 -8.81 1.72
CA ILE A 13 7.18 -7.38 1.37
C ILE A 13 8.60 -6.92 1.05
N LEU A 14 9.60 -7.31 1.85
CA LEU A 14 10.99 -6.95 1.62
C LEU A 14 11.49 -7.48 0.27
N GLN A 15 11.17 -8.73 -0.06
CA GLN A 15 11.56 -9.34 -1.32
C GLN A 15 10.85 -8.71 -2.52
N THR A 16 9.54 -8.51 -2.47
CA THR A 16 8.76 -8.07 -3.63
C THR A 16 8.72 -6.56 -3.80
N CYS A 17 8.67 -5.80 -2.70
CA CYS A 17 8.45 -4.35 -2.72
C CYS A 17 9.73 -3.54 -2.54
N TYR A 18 10.78 -4.15 -1.97
CA TYR A 18 12.09 -3.54 -1.73
C TYR A 18 13.24 -4.32 -2.39
N TRP A 19 12.93 -5.31 -3.25
CA TRP A 19 13.90 -6.10 -4.00
C TRP A 19 15.00 -6.75 -3.15
N GLY A 20 14.64 -7.20 -1.94
CA GLY A 20 15.57 -7.87 -1.03
C GLY A 20 16.63 -6.94 -0.44
N ASN A 21 16.31 -5.65 -0.26
CA ASN A 21 17.22 -4.67 0.33
C ASN A 21 17.79 -5.15 1.67
N VAL A 22 19.10 -5.40 1.71
CA VAL A 22 19.82 -5.95 2.87
C VAL A 22 19.97 -4.96 4.02
N SER A 23 19.71 -3.67 3.80
CA SER A 23 19.71 -2.65 4.86
C SER A 23 18.40 -2.60 5.64
N PHE A 24 17.40 -3.40 5.25
CA PHE A 24 16.09 -3.43 5.89
C PHE A 24 15.78 -4.87 6.31
N SER A 25 15.42 -5.08 7.57
CA SER A 25 15.02 -6.39 8.07
C SER A 25 13.49 -6.55 8.02
N PRO A 26 12.98 -7.80 8.04
CA PRO A 26 11.55 -8.02 8.23
C PRO A 26 11.00 -7.41 9.52
N GLN A 27 11.81 -7.32 10.59
CA GLN A 27 11.38 -6.67 11.82
C GLN A 27 11.19 -5.16 11.63
N ASP A 28 12.08 -4.50 10.88
CA ASP A 28 11.94 -3.06 10.58
C ASP A 28 10.64 -2.76 9.82
N ILE A 29 10.23 -3.64 8.88
CA ILE A 29 8.93 -3.51 8.18
C ILE A 29 7.77 -3.59 9.18
N VAL A 30 7.81 -4.55 10.11
CA VAL A 30 6.77 -4.70 11.14
C VAL A 30 6.71 -3.46 12.02
N ASP A 31 7.86 -2.97 12.48
CA ASP A 31 7.96 -1.78 13.34
C ASP A 31 7.44 -0.54 12.61
N CYS A 32 7.78 -0.36 11.33
CA CYS A 32 7.21 0.71 10.50
C CYS A 32 5.69 0.59 10.34
N CYS A 33 5.12 -0.62 10.28
CA CYS A 33 3.67 -0.81 10.18
C CYS A 33 2.93 -0.45 11.48
N GLU A 34 3.62 -0.44 12.62
CA GLU A 34 3.06 -0.06 13.92
C GLU A 34 3.10 1.47 14.16
N ASN A 35 3.80 2.22 13.31
CA ASN A 35 3.81 3.69 13.31
C ASN A 35 3.06 4.25 12.10
N LYS A 36 2.00 5.05 12.32
CA LYS A 36 1.17 5.60 11.22
C LYS A 36 1.93 6.43 10.19
N SER A 37 2.96 7.17 10.61
CA SER A 37 3.76 8.00 9.69
C SER A 37 4.60 7.13 8.78
N ASP A 38 5.24 6.10 9.33
CA ASP A 38 6.15 5.21 8.59
C ASP A 38 5.37 4.16 7.78
N ALA A 39 4.20 3.73 8.26
CA ALA A 39 3.30 2.84 7.54
C ALA A 39 2.90 3.37 6.16
N LYS A 40 2.93 4.70 5.95
CA LYS A 40 2.70 5.31 4.63
C LYS A 40 3.76 4.92 3.60
N LEU A 41 5.01 4.74 4.04
CA LEU A 41 6.11 4.29 3.19
C LEU A 41 5.86 2.84 2.76
N ILE A 42 5.53 1.98 3.73
CA ILE A 42 5.23 0.57 3.49
C ILE A 42 4.01 0.41 2.58
N PHE A 43 2.92 1.14 2.86
CA PHE A 43 1.73 1.17 2.01
C PHE A 43 2.07 1.56 0.58
N SER A 44 2.86 2.62 0.38
CA SER A 44 3.22 3.10 -0.96
C SER A 44 4.03 2.05 -1.74
N ALA A 45 4.98 1.39 -1.08
CA ALA A 45 5.76 0.31 -1.67
C ALA A 45 4.88 -0.90 -2.05
N ILE A 46 3.99 -1.32 -1.15
CA ILE A 46 3.03 -2.40 -1.41
C ILE A 46 2.11 -2.04 -2.57
N PHE A 47 1.54 -0.84 -2.55
CA PHE A 47 0.61 -0.38 -3.57
C PHE A 47 1.26 -0.36 -4.96
N GLN A 48 2.52 0.02 -5.06
CA GLN A 48 3.21 0.11 -6.35
C GLN A 48 3.75 -1.24 -6.86
N ASN A 49 4.17 -2.14 -5.96
CA ASN A 49 5.01 -3.28 -6.34
C ASN A 49 4.49 -4.66 -5.87
N SER A 50 3.59 -4.72 -4.88
CA SER A 50 3.18 -6.02 -4.34
C SER A 50 2.35 -6.84 -5.33
N ASN A 51 2.66 -8.14 -5.41
CA ASN A 51 1.86 -9.13 -6.12
C ASN A 51 0.68 -9.66 -5.29
N ASP A 52 0.72 -9.50 -3.95
CA ASP A 52 -0.36 -9.86 -3.03
C ASP A 52 -0.63 -8.69 -2.07
N MET A 53 -1.29 -7.64 -2.58
CA MET A 53 -1.54 -6.42 -1.81
C MET A 53 -2.35 -6.70 -0.54
N PHE A 54 -3.35 -7.56 -0.61
CA PHE A 54 -4.25 -7.76 0.52
C PHE A 54 -3.56 -8.47 1.68
N LYS A 55 -2.75 -9.49 1.38
CA LYS A 55 -1.92 -10.15 2.39
C LYS A 55 -0.93 -9.15 3.00
N HIS A 56 -0.22 -8.40 2.17
CA HIS A 56 0.82 -7.48 2.66
C HIS A 56 0.24 -6.32 3.48
N LEU A 57 -0.89 -5.74 3.05
CA LEU A 57 -1.56 -4.67 3.78
C LEU A 57 -2.15 -5.13 5.12
N SER A 58 -2.31 -6.44 5.36
CA SER A 58 -2.80 -6.95 6.64
C SER A 58 -1.86 -6.67 7.83
N LEU A 59 -0.61 -6.27 7.57
CA LEU A 59 0.32 -5.79 8.59
C LEU A 59 -0.02 -4.39 9.12
N ILE A 60 -0.72 -3.58 8.33
CA ILE A 60 -1.04 -2.19 8.65
C ILE A 60 -2.45 -2.14 9.23
N ASP A 61 -2.67 -1.24 10.20
CA ASP A 61 -4.00 -0.98 10.72
C ASP A 61 -4.99 -0.65 9.60
N THR A 62 -6.14 -1.32 9.63
CA THR A 62 -7.15 -1.26 8.56
C THR A 62 -7.70 0.15 8.35
N GLU A 63 -7.86 0.94 9.41
CA GLU A 63 -8.36 2.32 9.27
C GLU A 63 -7.30 3.21 8.63
N TRP A 64 -6.03 2.99 8.93
CA TRP A 64 -4.95 3.73 8.27
C TRP A 64 -4.85 3.37 6.79
N VAL A 65 -5.01 2.09 6.43
CA VAL A 65 -5.05 1.66 5.03
C VAL A 65 -6.18 2.35 4.28
N LYS A 66 -7.39 2.44 4.86
CA LYS A 66 -8.52 3.17 4.26
C LYS A 66 -8.19 4.65 4.03
N GLU A 67 -7.64 5.32 5.03
CA GLU A 67 -7.22 6.73 4.89
C GLU A 67 -6.19 6.91 3.76
N MET A 68 -5.21 6.02 3.68
CA MET A 68 -4.16 6.06 2.65
C MET A 68 -4.73 5.80 1.25
N ILE A 69 -5.67 4.87 1.10
CA ILE A 69 -6.38 4.62 -0.17
C ILE A 69 -7.12 5.88 -0.63
N ILE A 70 -7.87 6.54 0.27
CA ILE A 70 -8.61 7.77 -0.06
C ILE A 70 -7.64 8.87 -0.48
N SER A 71 -6.56 9.08 0.29
CA SER A 71 -5.53 10.06 -0.04
C SER A 71 -4.86 9.77 -1.39
N GLN A 72 -4.54 8.50 -1.67
CA GLN A 72 -3.91 8.10 -2.92
C GLN A 72 -4.86 8.26 -4.11
N ASN A 73 -6.15 7.93 -3.95
CA ASN A 73 -7.17 8.13 -4.97
C ASN A 73 -7.31 9.60 -5.38
N GLN A 74 -7.21 10.52 -4.42
CA GLN A 74 -7.29 11.97 -4.69
C GLN A 74 -6.01 12.55 -5.31
N ARG A 75 -4.86 11.90 -5.11
CA ARG A 75 -3.54 12.42 -5.52
C ARG A 75 -2.93 11.71 -6.73
N LEU A 76 -3.57 10.65 -7.21
CA LEU A 76 -3.01 9.81 -8.27
C LEU A 76 -2.62 10.64 -9.50
N GLY A 77 -1.34 10.53 -9.87
CA GLY A 77 -0.72 11.24 -11.00
C GLY A 77 -0.85 10.49 -12.33
N TYR A 78 -0.08 10.94 -13.33
CA TYR A 78 -0.01 10.31 -14.65
C TYR A 78 0.79 8.99 -14.68
N HIS A 79 1.83 8.89 -13.87
CA HIS A 79 2.79 7.79 -13.97
C HIS A 79 2.13 6.46 -13.59
N LYS A 80 2.18 5.48 -14.50
CA LYS A 80 1.53 4.16 -14.35
C LYS A 80 0.05 4.25 -13.97
N ARG A 81 -0.65 5.32 -14.40
CA ARG A 81 -2.01 5.62 -13.94
C ARG A 81 -2.95 4.44 -14.13
N ASP A 82 -3.05 3.88 -15.34
CA ASP A 82 -3.99 2.78 -15.63
C ASP A 82 -3.76 1.57 -14.70
N PHE A 83 -2.49 1.22 -14.44
CA PHE A 83 -2.12 0.15 -13.53
C PHE A 83 -2.49 0.47 -12.07
N LEU A 84 -2.19 1.68 -11.61
CA LEU A 84 -2.45 2.10 -10.22
C LEU A 84 -3.94 2.38 -9.97
N GLU A 85 -4.70 2.80 -10.99
CA GLU A 85 -6.15 2.99 -10.91
C GLU A 85 -6.86 1.67 -10.68
N ALA A 86 -6.56 0.63 -11.46
CA ALA A 86 -7.15 -0.69 -11.27
C ALA A 86 -6.91 -1.22 -9.84
N ARG A 87 -5.69 -1.04 -9.34
CA ARG A 87 -5.32 -1.44 -7.96
C ARG A 87 -6.07 -0.62 -6.90
N LEU A 88 -6.27 0.69 -7.12
CA LEU A 88 -7.08 1.51 -6.22
C LEU A 88 -8.54 1.07 -6.22
N ASP A 89 -9.10 0.75 -7.38
CA ASP A 89 -10.50 0.31 -7.51
C ASP A 89 -10.72 -1.01 -6.76
N GLU A 90 -9.79 -1.96 -6.89
CA GLU A 90 -9.77 -3.21 -6.12
C GLU A 90 -9.68 -2.96 -4.60
N LEU A 91 -8.80 -2.04 -4.17
CA LEU A 91 -8.66 -1.69 -2.76
C LEU A 91 -9.92 -1.00 -2.22
N ILE A 92 -10.51 -0.06 -2.96
CA ILE A 92 -11.75 0.62 -2.59
C ILE A 92 -12.88 -0.39 -2.41
N ALA A 93 -13.02 -1.33 -3.36
CA ALA A 93 -14.02 -2.40 -3.28
C ALA A 93 -13.77 -3.32 -2.08
N ARG A 94 -12.55 -3.81 -1.90
CA ARG A 94 -12.19 -4.77 -0.84
C ARG A 94 -12.37 -4.21 0.57
N TYR A 95 -12.05 -2.93 0.77
CA TYR A 95 -12.15 -2.25 2.05
C TYR A 95 -13.51 -1.55 2.26
N GLY A 96 -14.43 -1.64 1.28
CA GLY A 96 -15.79 -1.10 1.38
C GLY A 96 -15.84 0.43 1.51
N ILE A 97 -14.91 1.15 0.86
CA ILE A 97 -14.79 2.61 0.98
C ILE A 97 -15.91 3.27 0.17
N LYS A 98 -16.94 3.77 0.85
CA LYS A 98 -18.12 4.39 0.20
C LYS A 98 -17.85 5.79 -0.37
N ASN A 99 -16.88 6.52 0.18
CA ASN A 99 -16.52 7.85 -0.26
C ASN A 99 -15.00 7.96 -0.40
N ALA A 100 -14.48 7.51 -1.54
CA ALA A 100 -13.06 7.63 -1.88
C ALA A 100 -12.69 9.03 -2.42
N GLY A 101 -13.64 9.97 -2.46
CA GLY A 101 -13.50 11.26 -3.12
C GLY A 101 -13.44 11.15 -4.66
N LYS A 102 -13.45 12.31 -5.33
CA LYS A 102 -13.25 12.37 -6.79
C LYS A 102 -11.77 12.18 -7.10
N ARG A 103 -11.45 11.19 -7.94
CA ARG A 103 -10.09 11.00 -8.46
C ARG A 103 -9.67 12.22 -9.26
N ARG A 104 -8.42 12.65 -9.11
CA ARG A 104 -7.90 13.83 -9.82
C ARG A 104 -8.05 13.64 -11.32
N GLU A 105 -8.79 14.55 -11.95
CA GLU A 105 -8.82 14.66 -13.41
C GLU A 105 -7.47 15.13 -13.90
N ILE A 106 -7.03 14.49 -14.96
CA ILE A 106 -5.71 14.68 -15.52
C ILE A 106 -5.90 14.96 -17.01
N TYR A 107 -5.69 16.21 -17.41
CA TYR A 107 -5.83 16.66 -18.79
C TYR A 107 -4.51 16.50 -19.51
N ARG A 108 -4.43 15.55 -20.47
CA ARG A 108 -3.31 15.52 -21.42
C ARG A 108 -3.21 16.91 -22.05
N VAL A 109 -2.12 17.62 -21.77
CA VAL A 109 -1.73 18.76 -22.60
C VAL A 109 -1.21 18.12 -23.87
N VAL A 110 -2.06 18.06 -24.89
CA VAL A 110 -1.73 17.59 -26.24
C VAL A 110 -1.07 18.73 -26.99
#